data_AF-A0A3Q7RCT8-F1
#
_entry.id   AF-A0A3Q7RCT8-F1
#
_cell.length_a   1.000
_cell.length_b   1.000
_cell.length_c   1.000
_cell.angle_alpha   90.00
_cell.angle_beta   90.00
_cell.angle_gamma   90.00
#
_symmetry.space_group_name_H-M   'P 1'
#
loop_
_entity.id
_entity.type
_entity.pdbx_description
1 polymer ?
#
loop_
_entity_poly.entity_id
_entity_poly.type
_entity_poly.pdbx_seq_one_letter_code
_entity_poly.pdbx_strand_id
1 'polypeptide(L)'
;MNSKKLVNTVAGCADDALAGLVACNPNLQLLQGHRVALRSDLDSLKGRVALLSGGGSGHEPAHAGFIGKGMLTGVIAGAVFTSPAVGSILAAIRAVAQAGTVGTLLIVKNYTGDRLNFGLAREQAQAEGIPVEMVVIGDDSAFTVLKKAGRRGLCGTVLIHKVAGALAEAGVGLEEITNRVSVVAKAMGTLGVSLSSCSVPGSRPTFELSQDEVELGLGIHGEAGVCRIKMASANEIVTLMLDHMTASSNVSHVPVQSGSSVVLMVNNLGGLSFLEVGIIADAAVRTLEGRGVKIARALVGTFMSALEMPGISLTLLLVDEPLLKLIDAETTASAWPNVAKVSVTGRKRTRAAPAEPLEAPNSTVAEGLALKRVVLVMERVCTTLLGLEEHLNALDRAAGDGDCGTTHSRAARAIQGWLKEGPPPASPAQLLSRLSLLLLEKMGGSSGALYGLFLTAAAQPLKAKTDLPAWSAAMDAGLEAMQKYGKAAPGDRTMLDSLWAAGQELQAWKNPGANLFQVLTKAVQSAEAAAQATKNMEAGAGRASYISSAKLDQPDPGAVAVAAILRTILEVLQSQGV
;
A
#
# COMPACT_ATOMS: atom_id res chain seq x y z
N MET A 1 18.57 -18.18 -5.22
CA MET A 1 18.58 -17.76 -6.64
C MET A 1 19.01 -16.30 -6.70
N ASN A 2 19.69 -15.84 -7.75
CA ASN A 2 20.01 -14.41 -7.89
C ASN A 2 18.71 -13.60 -7.99
N SER A 3 18.66 -12.43 -7.36
CA SER A 3 17.51 -11.53 -7.47
C SER A 3 17.33 -11.08 -8.92
N LYS A 4 16.09 -11.11 -9.41
CA LYS A 4 15.73 -10.50 -10.70
C LYS A 4 15.81 -8.97 -10.57
N LYS A 5 16.37 -8.29 -11.56
CA LYS A 5 16.51 -6.83 -11.63
C LYS A 5 16.33 -6.37 -13.08
N LEU A 6 15.69 -5.22 -13.28
CA LEU A 6 15.62 -4.55 -14.57
C LEU A 6 16.84 -3.63 -14.71
N VAL A 7 17.97 -4.19 -15.15
CA VAL A 7 19.23 -3.46 -15.37
C VAL A 7 19.89 -3.95 -16.65
N ASN A 8 20.58 -3.07 -17.38
CA ASN A 8 21.36 -3.46 -18.57
C ASN A 8 22.60 -4.26 -18.17
N THR A 9 23.37 -3.72 -17.22
CA THR A 9 24.54 -4.39 -16.62
C THR A 9 24.60 -4.09 -15.13
N VAL A 10 25.19 -5.00 -14.35
CA VAL A 10 25.39 -4.79 -12.90
C VAL A 10 26.33 -3.62 -12.63
N ALA A 11 27.44 -3.52 -13.38
CA ALA A 11 28.44 -2.47 -13.16
C ALA A 11 27.94 -1.06 -13.54
N GLY A 12 27.15 -0.94 -14.62
CA GLY A 12 26.67 0.33 -15.14
C GLY A 12 25.34 0.82 -14.57
N CYS A 13 24.66 0.04 -13.71
CA CYS A 13 23.30 0.37 -13.28
C CYS A 13 23.17 1.73 -12.56
N ALA A 14 24.20 2.15 -11.82
CA ALA A 14 24.21 3.46 -11.15
C ALA A 14 24.37 4.62 -12.16
N ASP A 15 25.13 4.42 -13.25
CA ASP A 15 25.27 5.40 -14.33
C ASP A 15 23.97 5.49 -15.15
N ASP A 16 23.40 4.35 -15.52
CA ASP A 16 22.12 4.26 -16.24
C ASP A 16 20.98 4.95 -15.46
N ALA A 17 20.90 4.72 -14.14
CA ALA A 17 19.89 5.33 -13.28
C ALA A 17 20.06 6.86 -13.19
N LEU A 18 21.29 7.34 -13.01
CA LEU A 18 21.56 8.78 -12.93
C LEU A 18 21.31 9.47 -14.29
N ALA A 19 21.68 8.82 -15.40
CA ALA A 19 21.40 9.30 -16.74
C ALA A 19 19.89 9.36 -17.03
N GLY A 20 19.14 8.35 -16.61
CA GLY A 20 17.68 8.33 -16.71
C GLY A 20 17.01 9.47 -15.94
N LEU A 21 17.50 9.77 -14.73
CA LEU A 21 17.05 10.92 -13.95
C LEU A 21 17.30 12.24 -14.72
N VAL A 22 18.52 12.47 -15.20
CA VAL A 22 18.86 13.71 -15.92
C VAL A 22 18.06 13.85 -17.22
N ALA A 23 17.89 12.75 -17.97
CA ALA A 23 17.10 12.75 -19.20
C ALA A 23 15.63 13.13 -18.98
N CYS A 24 15.06 12.80 -17.81
CA CYS A 24 13.67 13.13 -17.46
C CYS A 24 13.51 14.48 -16.75
N ASN A 25 14.60 15.16 -16.39
CA ASN A 25 14.58 16.38 -15.60
C ASN A 25 15.46 17.46 -16.27
N PRO A 26 14.87 18.35 -17.10
CA PRO A 26 15.64 19.32 -17.89
C PRO A 26 16.41 20.34 -17.06
N ASN A 27 16.07 20.47 -15.77
CA ASN A 27 16.77 21.34 -14.83
C ASN A 27 18.05 20.71 -14.26
N LEU A 28 18.41 19.48 -14.65
CA LEU A 28 19.59 18.76 -14.19
C LEU A 28 20.57 18.52 -15.33
N GLN A 29 21.86 18.38 -15.01
CA GLN A 29 22.93 18.05 -15.93
C GLN A 29 23.92 17.07 -15.30
N LEU A 30 24.51 16.21 -16.12
CA LEU A 30 25.63 15.35 -15.71
C LEU A 30 26.95 16.11 -15.85
N LEU A 31 27.83 15.97 -14.85
CA LEU A 31 29.21 16.44 -14.96
C LEU A 31 30.01 15.42 -15.80
N GLN A 32 30.54 15.86 -16.93
CA GLN A 32 31.22 14.98 -17.87
C GLN A 32 32.39 14.23 -17.20
N GLY A 33 32.44 12.90 -17.40
CA GLY A 33 33.49 12.03 -16.85
C GLY A 33 33.29 11.63 -15.38
N HIS A 34 32.23 12.12 -14.72
CA HIS A 34 31.95 11.83 -13.32
C HIS A 34 30.51 11.37 -13.12
N ARG A 35 30.28 10.47 -12.16
CA ARG A 35 28.93 10.11 -11.71
C ARG A 35 28.37 11.18 -10.77
N VAL A 36 28.17 12.37 -11.32
CA VAL A 36 27.72 13.57 -10.61
C VAL A 36 26.60 14.22 -11.41
N ALA A 37 25.49 14.51 -10.75
CA ALA A 37 24.41 15.32 -11.29
C ALA A 37 24.36 16.66 -10.56
N LEU A 38 24.23 17.74 -11.31
CA LEU A 38 24.17 19.12 -10.82
C LEU A 38 22.88 19.77 -11.33
N ARG A 39 22.46 20.86 -10.68
CA ARG A 39 21.50 21.78 -11.28
C ARG A 39 22.07 22.35 -12.58
N SER A 40 21.23 22.52 -13.59
CA SER A 40 21.61 23.14 -14.88
C SER A 40 21.83 24.65 -14.78
N ASP A 41 21.30 25.30 -13.74
CA ASP A 41 21.34 26.75 -13.53
C ASP A 41 22.43 27.18 -12.53
N LEU A 42 23.62 26.55 -12.56
CA LEU A 42 24.69 26.82 -11.58
C LEU A 42 25.07 28.30 -11.46
N ASP A 43 25.06 29.05 -12.57
CA ASP A 43 25.37 30.49 -12.57
C ASP A 43 24.42 31.32 -11.68
N SER A 44 23.19 30.81 -11.43
CA SER A 44 22.24 31.42 -10.51
C SER A 44 22.69 31.39 -9.03
N LEU A 45 23.69 30.55 -8.72
CA LEU A 45 24.25 30.38 -7.38
C LEU A 45 25.38 31.36 -7.06
N LYS A 46 25.71 32.28 -7.98
CA LYS A 46 26.72 33.30 -7.73
C LYS A 46 26.41 34.09 -6.46
N GLY A 47 27.37 34.17 -5.54
CA GLY A 47 27.17 34.84 -4.25
C GLY A 47 26.45 33.98 -3.19
N ARG A 48 26.07 32.74 -3.49
CA ARG A 48 25.36 31.82 -2.59
C ARG A 48 26.22 30.62 -2.22
N VAL A 49 25.80 29.90 -1.18
CA VAL A 49 26.42 28.64 -0.75
C VAL A 49 25.90 27.50 -1.63
N ALA A 50 26.79 26.68 -2.15
CA ALA A 50 26.44 25.42 -2.81
C ALA A 50 26.24 24.29 -1.80
N LEU A 51 25.28 23.41 -2.07
CA LEU A 51 24.99 22.25 -1.23
C LEU A 51 25.23 20.96 -2.02
N LEU A 52 26.24 20.20 -1.62
CA LEU A 52 26.55 18.91 -2.22
C LEU A 52 26.28 17.78 -1.23
N SER A 53 25.72 16.69 -1.73
CA SER A 53 25.56 15.45 -0.96
C SER A 53 25.90 14.25 -1.85
N GLY A 54 25.81 13.04 -1.30
CA GLY A 54 26.16 11.83 -2.04
C GLY A 54 26.27 10.60 -1.17
N GLY A 55 26.87 9.57 -1.76
CA GLY A 55 27.05 8.25 -1.17
C GLY A 55 26.82 7.15 -2.20
N GLY A 56 26.70 5.91 -1.72
CA GLY A 56 26.31 4.80 -2.58
C GLY A 56 24.96 5.00 -3.27
N SER A 57 24.84 4.48 -4.49
CA SER A 57 23.55 4.40 -5.20
C SER A 57 22.67 3.29 -4.62
N GLY A 58 21.40 3.24 -4.99
CA GLY A 58 20.43 2.26 -4.47
C GLY A 58 19.54 2.80 -3.35
N HIS A 59 19.55 4.12 -3.13
CA HIS A 59 18.68 4.80 -2.16
C HIS A 59 17.71 5.78 -2.81
N GLU A 60 17.56 5.68 -4.14
CA GLU A 60 16.77 6.61 -4.93
C GLU A 60 15.33 6.73 -4.36
N PRO A 61 14.78 7.95 -4.25
CA PRO A 61 15.27 9.19 -4.85
C PRO A 61 16.44 9.85 -4.10
N ALA A 62 16.85 9.37 -2.92
CA ALA A 62 18.01 9.90 -2.25
C ALA A 62 19.31 9.57 -3.02
N HIS A 63 20.15 10.54 -3.37
CA HIS A 63 20.00 11.98 -3.12
C HIS A 63 19.54 12.77 -4.35
N ALA A 64 19.70 12.21 -5.55
CA ALA A 64 19.63 12.97 -6.80
C ALA A 64 18.23 13.54 -7.11
N GLY A 65 17.16 12.92 -6.62
CA GLY A 65 15.80 13.47 -6.71
C GLY A 65 15.59 14.75 -5.88
N PHE A 66 16.53 15.08 -4.99
CA PHE A 66 16.51 16.27 -4.15
C PHE A 66 17.38 17.42 -4.68
N ILE A 67 17.86 17.32 -5.93
CA ILE A 67 18.56 18.42 -6.60
C ILE A 67 17.52 19.44 -7.09
N GLY A 68 17.72 20.71 -6.74
CA GLY A 68 16.84 21.81 -7.15
C GLY A 68 17.01 23.06 -6.29
N LYS A 69 16.41 24.16 -6.76
CA LYS A 69 16.29 25.40 -5.98
C LYS A 69 15.62 25.08 -4.65
N GLY A 70 16.20 25.54 -3.54
CA GLY A 70 15.64 25.30 -2.20
C GLY A 70 16.03 23.94 -1.57
N MET A 71 16.84 23.12 -2.25
CA MET A 71 17.45 21.89 -1.74
C MET A 71 18.89 21.74 -2.25
N LEU A 72 19.31 20.57 -2.78
CA LEU A 72 20.70 20.32 -3.16
C LEU A 72 21.08 21.04 -4.46
N THR A 73 22.32 21.53 -4.52
CA THR A 73 22.96 21.99 -5.76
C THR A 73 23.34 20.81 -6.65
N GLY A 74 23.78 19.71 -6.05
CA GLY A 74 24.25 18.55 -6.79
C GLY A 74 24.50 17.33 -5.91
N VAL A 75 24.64 16.19 -6.57
CA VAL A 75 24.82 14.88 -5.94
C VAL A 75 25.96 14.13 -6.60
N ILE A 76 26.80 13.54 -5.76
CA ILE A 76 27.89 12.66 -6.16
C ILE A 76 27.48 11.22 -5.83
N ALA A 77 27.15 10.45 -6.86
CA ALA A 77 26.72 9.07 -6.70
C ALA A 77 27.91 8.11 -6.82
N GLY A 78 28.03 7.19 -5.87
CA GLY A 78 28.96 6.07 -5.91
C GLY A 78 28.33 4.83 -6.55
N ALA A 79 29.01 3.68 -6.51
CA ALA A 79 28.39 2.42 -6.93
C ALA A 79 27.28 2.01 -5.96
N VAL A 80 26.51 0.97 -6.28
CA VAL A 80 25.43 0.51 -5.38
C VAL A 80 26.01 0.22 -3.99
N PHE A 81 25.46 0.89 -2.97
CA PHE A 81 25.87 0.82 -1.56
C PHE A 81 27.36 1.10 -1.28
N THR A 82 28.06 1.79 -2.20
CA THR A 82 29.49 2.09 -2.07
C THR A 82 29.72 3.59 -2.22
N SER A 83 30.42 4.21 -1.26
CA SER A 83 30.79 5.64 -1.30
C SER A 83 31.40 6.04 -2.65
N PRO A 84 31.13 7.27 -3.15
CA PRO A 84 31.80 7.79 -4.34
C PRO A 84 33.30 7.98 -4.14
N ALA A 85 34.03 7.97 -5.26
CA ALA A 85 35.46 8.25 -5.29
C ALA A 85 35.75 9.73 -5.01
N VAL A 86 36.85 9.99 -4.30
CA VAL A 86 37.33 11.34 -3.92
C VAL A 86 37.43 12.27 -5.12
N GLY A 87 37.93 11.79 -6.26
CA GLY A 87 38.08 12.59 -7.48
C GLY A 87 36.75 13.15 -8.01
N SER A 88 35.66 12.38 -7.94
CA SER A 88 34.33 12.85 -8.34
C SER A 88 33.74 13.86 -7.36
N ILE A 89 34.02 13.70 -6.06
CA ILE A 89 33.60 14.68 -5.04
C ILE A 89 34.34 16.01 -5.27
N LEU A 90 35.65 15.96 -5.46
CA LEU A 90 36.48 17.14 -5.71
C LEU A 90 36.10 17.83 -7.03
N ALA A 91 35.79 17.07 -8.08
CA ALA A 91 35.31 17.61 -9.35
C ALA A 91 33.98 18.37 -9.19
N ALA A 92 33.04 17.85 -8.39
CA ALA A 92 31.79 18.54 -8.09
C ALA A 92 32.01 19.84 -7.30
N ILE A 93 32.88 19.82 -6.29
CA ILE A 93 33.26 21.02 -5.51
C ILE A 93 33.84 22.10 -6.43
N ARG A 94 34.79 21.73 -7.30
CA ARG A 94 35.40 22.66 -8.26
C ARG A 94 34.39 23.22 -9.24
N ALA A 95 33.47 22.39 -9.75
CA ALA A 95 32.44 22.83 -10.69
C ALA A 95 31.52 23.91 -10.07
N VAL A 96 31.07 23.71 -8.82
CA VAL A 96 30.23 24.72 -8.15
C VAL A 96 31.01 25.95 -7.72
N ALA A 97 32.30 25.81 -7.39
CA ALA A 97 33.18 26.95 -7.11
C ALA A 97 33.39 27.82 -8.36
N GLN A 98 33.62 27.20 -9.52
CA GLN A 98 33.77 27.90 -10.81
C GLN A 98 32.52 28.69 -11.22
N ALA A 99 31.33 28.25 -10.78
CA ALA A 99 30.07 28.98 -10.97
C ALA A 99 29.92 30.22 -10.05
N GLY A 100 30.93 30.55 -9.23
CA GLY A 100 30.96 31.77 -8.42
C GLY A 100 30.26 31.66 -7.06
N THR A 101 30.14 30.46 -6.52
CA THR A 101 29.61 30.23 -5.16
C THR A 101 30.58 30.76 -4.11
N VAL A 102 30.06 31.19 -2.96
CA VAL A 102 30.89 31.75 -1.85
C VAL A 102 31.42 30.67 -0.91
N GLY A 103 31.08 29.41 -1.18
CA GLY A 103 31.51 28.24 -0.43
C GLY A 103 30.60 27.04 -0.68
N THR A 104 31.05 25.87 -0.24
CA THR A 104 30.31 24.60 -0.41
C THR A 104 30.09 23.92 0.94
N LEU A 105 28.86 23.50 1.22
CA LEU A 105 28.54 22.60 2.32
C LEU A 105 28.36 21.17 1.82
N LEU A 106 29.18 20.26 2.34
CA LEU A 106 29.04 18.82 2.15
C LEU A 106 28.11 18.23 3.21
N ILE A 107 26.96 17.70 2.80
CA ILE A 107 26.02 17.01 3.69
C ILE A 107 26.23 15.50 3.54
N VAL A 108 26.77 14.85 4.56
CA VAL A 108 27.31 13.49 4.46
C VAL A 108 26.62 12.55 5.45
N LYS A 109 26.13 11.40 4.99
CA LYS A 109 25.56 10.37 5.87
C LYS A 109 26.69 9.76 6.72
N ASN A 110 26.43 9.43 7.99
CA ASN A 110 27.45 8.86 8.88
C ASN A 110 27.75 7.39 8.58
N TYR A 111 28.47 7.17 7.48
CA TYR A 111 29.09 5.91 7.09
C TYR A 111 30.59 6.12 6.94
N THR A 112 31.40 5.14 7.35
CA THR A 112 32.86 5.27 7.36
C THR A 112 33.42 5.62 5.98
N GLY A 113 32.96 4.93 4.93
CA GLY A 113 33.39 5.20 3.55
C GLY A 113 33.05 6.63 3.11
N ASP A 114 31.81 7.06 3.35
CA ASP A 114 31.35 8.41 3.00
C ASP A 114 32.17 9.47 3.76
N ARG A 115 32.38 9.30 5.07
CA ARG A 115 33.17 10.24 5.90
C ARG A 115 34.60 10.40 5.43
N LEU A 116 35.27 9.29 5.12
CA LEU A 116 36.66 9.32 4.69
C LEU A 116 36.80 9.96 3.31
N ASN A 117 35.96 9.57 2.34
CA ASN A 117 36.07 10.07 0.97
C ASN A 117 35.68 11.56 0.85
N PHE A 118 34.57 11.97 1.48
CA PHE A 118 34.17 13.38 1.51
C PHE A 118 35.12 14.24 2.35
N GLY A 119 35.64 13.71 3.46
CA GLY A 119 36.64 14.38 4.29
C GLY A 119 37.93 14.65 3.50
N LEU A 120 38.45 13.65 2.79
CA LEU A 120 39.66 13.83 1.97
C LEU A 120 39.44 14.83 0.83
N ALA A 121 38.26 14.80 0.18
CA ALA A 121 37.93 15.78 -0.86
C ALA A 121 37.82 17.20 -0.29
N ARG A 122 37.28 17.37 0.93
CA ARG A 122 37.24 18.65 1.64
C ARG A 122 38.65 19.18 1.88
N GLU A 123 39.53 18.38 2.47
CA GLU A 123 40.92 18.81 2.76
C GLU A 123 41.66 19.23 1.49
N GLN A 124 41.49 18.48 0.40
CA GLN A 124 42.07 18.82 -0.90
C GLN A 124 41.51 20.14 -1.48
N ALA A 125 40.18 20.33 -1.42
CA ALA A 125 39.56 21.57 -1.87
C ALA A 125 39.96 22.79 -1.03
N GLN A 126 40.09 22.63 0.29
CA GLN A 126 40.56 23.70 1.18
C GLN A 126 42.03 24.06 0.90
N ALA A 127 42.89 23.07 0.59
CA ALA A 127 44.26 23.30 0.15
C ALA A 127 44.32 24.05 -1.20
N GLU A 128 43.29 23.95 -2.04
CA GLU A 128 43.11 24.72 -3.27
C GLU A 128 42.51 26.12 -3.02
N GLY A 129 42.25 26.49 -1.77
CA GLY A 129 41.66 27.78 -1.39
C GLY A 129 40.14 27.87 -1.58
N ILE A 130 39.46 26.74 -1.82
CA ILE A 130 38.00 26.70 -1.95
C ILE A 130 37.37 26.56 -0.55
N PRO A 131 36.49 27.48 -0.12
CA PRO A 131 35.79 27.35 1.16
C PRO A 131 34.83 26.16 1.16
N VAL A 132 35.12 25.15 1.97
CA VAL A 132 34.31 23.94 2.09
C VAL A 132 34.11 23.56 3.55
N GLU A 133 32.86 23.40 3.96
CA GLU A 133 32.46 22.83 5.25
C GLU A 133 31.75 21.48 5.06
N MET A 134 31.70 20.70 6.13
CA MET A 134 31.10 19.36 6.10
C MET A 134 30.27 19.13 7.36
N VAL A 135 29.03 18.68 7.18
CA VAL A 135 28.18 18.19 8.28
C VAL A 135 27.89 16.71 8.08
N VAL A 136 28.07 15.94 9.16
CA VAL A 136 27.81 14.50 9.20
C VAL A 136 26.46 14.24 9.86
N ILE A 137 25.58 13.53 9.16
CA ILE A 137 24.22 13.22 9.63
C ILE A 137 24.17 11.81 10.20
N GLY A 138 23.82 11.71 11.48
CA GLY A 138 23.64 10.46 12.21
C GLY A 138 22.32 10.47 12.97
N ASP A 139 21.21 10.25 12.26
CA ASP A 139 19.85 10.28 12.77
C ASP A 139 19.32 8.90 13.19
N ASP A 140 20.03 7.81 12.94
CA ASP A 140 19.55 6.48 13.33
C ASP A 140 19.40 6.31 14.86
N SER A 141 18.20 5.96 15.31
CA SER A 141 17.82 5.75 16.71
C SER A 141 17.84 4.27 17.14
N ALA A 142 18.36 3.38 16.29
CA ALA A 142 18.53 1.96 16.59
C ALA A 142 19.41 1.69 17.82
N PHE A 143 20.53 2.39 17.96
CA PHE A 143 21.60 1.98 18.89
C PHE A 143 21.31 2.29 20.35
N THR A 144 21.24 1.25 21.19
CA THR A 144 21.18 1.33 22.66
C THR A 144 22.56 1.49 23.32
N VAL A 145 23.64 1.21 22.57
CA VAL A 145 25.03 1.45 22.96
C VAL A 145 25.78 2.05 21.78
N LEU A 146 26.41 3.21 21.96
CA LEU A 146 27.18 3.85 20.89
C LEU A 146 28.61 3.34 20.83
N LYS A 147 29.01 2.89 19.65
CA LYS A 147 30.41 2.60 19.32
C LYS A 147 31.06 3.86 18.73
N LYS A 148 32.39 3.81 18.51
CA LYS A 148 33.17 4.92 17.92
C LYS A 148 32.65 5.45 16.58
N ALA A 149 31.96 4.60 15.81
CA ALA A 149 31.37 5.00 14.53
C ALA A 149 30.15 5.95 14.67
N GLY A 150 29.48 5.96 15.83
CA GLY A 150 28.27 6.75 16.06
C GLY A 150 27.02 6.16 15.41
N ARG A 151 25.96 6.97 15.30
CA ARG A 151 24.65 6.65 14.70
C ARG A 151 24.73 6.67 13.17
N ARG A 152 24.11 5.73 12.47
CA ARG A 152 24.03 5.75 10.99
C ARG A 152 23.25 6.97 10.49
N GLY A 153 23.55 7.42 9.27
CA GLY A 153 22.77 8.47 8.59
C GLY A 153 21.70 7.86 7.69
N LEU A 154 20.43 8.10 8.00
CA LEU A 154 19.26 7.54 7.33
C LEU A 154 18.39 8.66 6.75
N CYS A 155 17.07 8.42 6.67
CA CYS A 155 16.10 9.24 5.95
C CYS A 155 16.02 10.70 6.45
N GLY A 156 16.34 10.96 7.73
CA GLY A 156 16.40 12.32 8.28
C GLY A 156 17.39 13.23 7.55
N THR A 157 18.38 12.67 6.85
CA THR A 157 19.26 13.40 5.94
C THR A 157 18.49 14.22 4.90
N VAL A 158 17.34 13.74 4.41
CA VAL A 158 16.50 14.45 3.42
C VAL A 158 15.89 15.72 4.02
N LEU A 159 15.52 15.71 5.30
CA LEU A 159 15.05 16.92 6.01
C LEU A 159 16.17 17.95 6.14
N ILE A 160 17.41 17.49 6.32
CA ILE A 160 18.58 18.38 6.36
C ILE A 160 18.86 19.01 5.01
N HIS A 161 18.73 18.28 3.91
CA HIS A 161 18.80 18.85 2.56
C HIS A 161 17.80 20.00 2.39
N LYS A 162 16.58 19.83 2.92
CA LYS A 162 15.53 20.85 2.86
C LYS A 162 15.85 22.09 3.67
N VAL A 163 16.30 21.90 4.91
CA VAL A 163 16.65 23.00 5.82
C VAL A 163 17.85 23.77 5.29
N ALA A 164 18.92 23.07 4.91
CA ALA A 164 20.11 23.70 4.34
C ALA A 164 19.78 24.45 3.04
N GLY A 165 18.99 23.84 2.16
CA GLY A 165 18.58 24.45 0.89
C GLY A 165 17.77 25.73 1.08
N ALA A 166 16.82 25.74 2.02
CA ALA A 166 16.07 26.95 2.34
C ALA A 166 16.96 28.09 2.86
N LEU A 167 17.98 27.76 3.67
CA LEU A 167 18.93 28.75 4.17
C LEU A 167 19.87 29.28 3.08
N ALA A 168 20.37 28.39 2.22
CA ALA A 168 21.22 28.76 1.09
C ALA A 168 20.46 29.66 0.10
N GLU A 169 19.20 29.36 -0.19
CA GLU A 169 18.36 30.20 -1.05
C GLU A 169 18.02 31.57 -0.43
N ALA A 170 17.98 31.64 0.91
CA ALA A 170 17.83 32.89 1.66
C ALA A 170 19.13 33.71 1.75
N GLY A 171 20.24 33.23 1.19
CA GLY A 171 21.53 33.93 1.17
C GLY A 171 22.32 33.85 2.47
N VAL A 172 22.00 32.88 3.34
CA VAL A 172 22.73 32.67 4.60
C VAL A 172 24.15 32.16 4.31
N GLY A 173 25.13 32.63 5.08
CA GLY A 173 26.55 32.28 4.91
C GLY A 173 26.89 30.84 5.32
N LEU A 174 27.98 30.29 4.76
CA LEU A 174 28.39 28.89 4.94
C LEU A 174 28.51 28.45 6.40
N GLU A 175 29.18 29.27 7.23
CA GLU A 175 29.39 28.97 8.65
C GLU A 175 28.06 28.90 9.42
N GLU A 176 27.16 29.86 9.19
CA GLU A 176 25.87 29.88 9.86
C GLU A 176 24.99 28.71 9.43
N ILE A 177 24.97 28.37 8.13
CA ILE A 177 24.26 27.17 7.64
C ILE A 177 24.81 25.92 8.33
N THR A 178 26.15 25.77 8.37
CA THR A 178 26.83 24.63 8.99
C THR A 178 26.43 24.47 10.45
N ASN A 179 26.45 25.57 11.21
CA ASN A 179 26.07 25.57 12.64
C ASN A 179 24.60 25.22 12.85
N ARG A 180 23.69 25.88 12.11
CA ARG A 180 22.24 25.65 12.25
C ARG A 180 21.84 24.23 11.87
N VAL A 181 22.35 23.73 10.75
CA VAL A 181 22.09 22.37 10.28
C VAL A 181 22.64 21.33 11.27
N SER A 182 23.82 21.57 11.85
CA SER A 182 24.40 20.69 12.88
C SER A 182 23.56 20.60 14.15
N VAL A 183 22.88 21.70 14.53
CA VAL A 183 21.93 21.71 15.66
C VAL A 183 20.66 20.94 15.28
N VAL A 184 20.08 21.23 14.12
CA VAL A 184 18.85 20.55 13.63
C VAL A 184 19.08 19.04 13.50
N ALA A 185 20.25 18.61 13.05
CA ALA A 185 20.57 17.18 12.90
C ALA A 185 20.54 16.40 14.22
N LYS A 186 20.78 17.07 15.36
CA LYS A 186 20.69 16.47 16.70
C LYS A 186 19.25 16.43 17.24
N ALA A 187 18.35 17.21 16.67
CA ALA A 187 16.95 17.31 17.08
C ALA A 187 16.02 16.30 16.37
N MET A 188 16.61 15.30 15.69
CA MET A 188 15.87 14.27 14.97
C MET A 188 16.36 12.86 15.26
N GLY A 189 15.50 11.90 14.96
CA GLY A 189 15.87 10.50 14.90
C GLY A 189 14.99 9.71 13.96
N THR A 190 15.54 8.60 13.48
CA THR A 190 14.94 7.70 12.50
C THR A 190 15.09 6.27 12.97
N LEU A 191 14.05 5.46 12.86
CA LEU A 191 14.13 4.02 13.06
C LEU A 191 13.46 3.30 11.89
N GLY A 192 14.10 2.25 11.39
CA GLY A 192 13.57 1.39 10.34
C GLY A 192 13.00 0.08 10.89
N VAL A 193 12.13 -0.56 10.12
CA VAL A 193 11.76 -1.97 10.29
C VAL A 193 11.64 -2.60 8.91
N SER A 194 12.11 -3.84 8.76
CA SER A 194 12.05 -4.57 7.49
C SER A 194 11.39 -5.94 7.65
N LEU A 195 10.59 -6.31 6.64
CA LEU A 195 9.96 -7.63 6.52
C LEU A 195 10.88 -8.63 5.82
N SER A 196 11.84 -8.16 5.03
CA SER A 196 12.89 -8.99 4.42
C SER A 196 14.09 -8.14 3.96
N SER A 197 15.09 -8.78 3.37
CA SER A 197 16.28 -8.10 2.85
C SER A 197 16.09 -7.60 1.42
N CYS A 198 16.79 -6.52 1.05
CA CYS A 198 17.04 -6.21 -0.36
C CYS A 198 18.16 -7.08 -0.97
N SER A 199 18.27 -7.04 -2.29
CA SER A 199 19.37 -7.67 -3.04
C SER A 199 20.11 -6.65 -3.89
N VAL A 200 21.42 -6.52 -3.66
CA VAL A 200 22.30 -5.76 -4.57
C VAL A 200 22.29 -6.43 -5.95
N PRO A 201 22.20 -5.67 -7.07
CA PRO A 201 22.23 -6.27 -8.40
C PRO A 201 23.41 -7.23 -8.59
N GLY A 202 23.13 -8.42 -9.12
CA GLY A 202 24.13 -9.49 -9.28
C GLY A 202 24.46 -10.29 -8.02
N SER A 203 23.85 -9.97 -6.87
CA SER A 203 24.08 -10.65 -5.59
C SER A 203 22.83 -11.37 -5.06
N ARG A 204 23.02 -12.18 -4.02
CA ARG A 204 21.94 -12.75 -3.19
C ARG A 204 21.47 -11.71 -2.16
N PRO A 205 20.30 -11.92 -1.50
CA PRO A 205 19.88 -11.09 -0.39
C PRO A 205 20.97 -10.98 0.68
N THR A 206 21.10 -9.80 1.31
CA THR A 206 22.13 -9.54 2.32
C THR A 206 21.90 -10.28 3.64
N PHE A 207 20.66 -10.65 3.95
CA PHE A 207 20.29 -11.50 5.08
C PHE A 207 18.95 -12.20 4.81
N GLU A 208 18.59 -13.17 5.67
CA GLU A 208 17.30 -13.88 5.61
C GLU A 208 16.55 -13.73 6.95
N LEU A 209 15.23 -13.63 6.85
CA LEU A 209 14.25 -13.63 7.95
C LEU A 209 13.26 -14.78 7.72
N SER A 210 12.77 -15.38 8.81
CA SER A 210 11.64 -16.33 8.70
C SER A 210 10.36 -15.61 8.31
N GLN A 211 9.35 -16.35 7.84
CA GLN A 211 8.06 -15.79 7.40
C GLN A 211 7.33 -15.01 8.50
N ASP A 212 7.63 -15.30 9.77
CA ASP A 212 7.02 -14.69 10.94
C ASP A 212 7.96 -13.73 11.69
N GLU A 213 9.07 -13.32 11.07
CA GLU A 213 10.05 -12.39 11.65
C GLU A 213 10.10 -11.05 10.92
N VAL A 214 10.35 -10.00 11.68
CA VAL A 214 10.72 -8.67 11.18
C VAL A 214 11.97 -8.17 11.90
N GLU A 215 12.78 -7.36 11.22
CA GLU A 215 14.04 -6.84 11.75
C GLU A 215 13.92 -5.35 12.06
N LEU A 216 14.07 -5.00 13.35
CA LEU A 216 13.97 -3.62 13.84
C LEU A 216 15.34 -2.93 13.79
N GLY A 217 15.35 -1.69 13.32
CA GLY A 217 16.53 -0.83 13.28
C GLY A 217 17.56 -1.28 12.25
N LEU A 218 17.14 -1.92 11.16
CA LEU A 218 18.02 -2.26 10.04
C LEU A 218 18.55 -0.99 9.35
N GLY A 219 19.81 -1.06 8.87
CA GLY A 219 20.41 0.01 8.07
C GLY A 219 19.97 -0.04 6.60
N ILE A 220 20.21 1.06 5.86
CA ILE A 220 19.81 1.18 4.45
C ILE A 220 20.66 0.35 3.48
N HIS A 221 21.77 -0.25 3.91
CA HIS A 221 22.59 -1.13 3.07
C HIS A 221 22.43 -2.61 3.45
N GLY A 222 21.40 -2.96 4.22
CA GLY A 222 21.18 -4.33 4.70
C GLY A 222 21.98 -4.68 5.95
N GLU A 223 22.54 -3.70 6.66
CA GLU A 223 23.26 -3.94 7.92
C GLU A 223 22.30 -4.38 9.01
N ALA A 224 22.71 -5.39 9.79
CA ALA A 224 21.92 -5.96 10.88
C ALA A 224 21.31 -4.88 11.79
N GLY A 225 20.08 -5.13 12.18
CA GLY A 225 19.30 -4.30 13.09
C GLY A 225 19.68 -4.49 14.55
N VAL A 226 18.84 -3.94 15.41
CA VAL A 226 18.96 -4.05 16.87
C VAL A 226 18.49 -5.41 17.35
N CYS A 227 17.35 -5.85 16.81
CA CYS A 227 16.74 -7.13 17.16
C CYS A 227 15.81 -7.62 16.05
N ARG A 228 15.58 -8.93 16.06
CA ARG A 228 14.51 -9.58 15.31
C ARG A 228 13.35 -9.84 16.25
N ILE A 229 12.14 -9.56 15.80
CA ILE A 229 10.92 -9.78 16.57
C ILE A 229 9.92 -10.55 15.72
N LYS A 230 8.93 -11.16 16.39
CA LYS A 230 7.82 -11.78 15.67
C LYS A 230 6.95 -10.74 14.98
N MET A 231 6.42 -11.10 13.82
CA MET A 231 5.47 -10.29 13.09
C MET A 231 4.26 -9.98 13.96
N ALA A 232 3.85 -8.72 13.94
CA ALA A 232 2.74 -8.20 14.74
C ALA A 232 1.88 -7.28 13.86
N SER A 233 0.78 -6.76 14.41
CA SER A 233 -0.04 -5.79 13.69
C SER A 233 0.73 -4.49 13.43
N ALA A 234 0.34 -3.75 12.39
CA ALA A 234 0.93 -2.45 12.07
C ALA A 234 0.92 -1.48 13.27
N ASN A 235 -0.15 -1.49 14.08
CA ASN A 235 -0.26 -0.66 15.28
C ASN A 235 0.79 -1.02 16.33
N GLU A 236 1.04 -2.32 16.55
CA GLU A 236 2.03 -2.81 17.51
C GLU A 236 3.45 -2.49 17.05
N ILE A 237 3.76 -2.73 15.77
CA ILE A 237 5.08 -2.41 15.19
C ILE A 237 5.37 -0.91 15.30
N VAL A 238 4.43 -0.05 14.93
CA VAL A 238 4.60 1.40 15.05
C VAL A 238 4.78 1.84 16.51
N THR A 239 4.01 1.26 17.43
CA THR A 239 4.14 1.56 18.87
C THR A 239 5.52 1.20 19.38
N LEU A 240 6.00 -0.02 19.06
CA LEU A 240 7.34 -0.48 19.39
C LEU A 240 8.43 0.44 18.82
N MET A 241 8.30 0.86 17.56
CA MET A 241 9.27 1.77 16.95
C MET A 241 9.32 3.12 17.68
N LEU A 242 8.17 3.72 17.94
CA LEU A 242 8.08 5.01 18.62
C LEU A 242 8.56 4.92 20.07
N ASP A 243 8.24 3.83 20.78
CA ASP A 243 8.76 3.58 22.13
C ASP A 243 10.27 3.46 22.14
N HIS A 244 10.85 2.68 21.21
CA HIS A 244 12.30 2.56 21.07
C HIS A 244 12.96 3.91 20.78
N MET A 245 12.39 4.69 19.86
CA MET A 245 12.94 6.00 19.48
C MET A 245 12.84 7.06 20.58
N THR A 246 11.88 6.97 21.49
CA THR A 246 11.59 8.03 22.47
C THR A 246 11.90 7.65 23.92
N ALA A 247 12.23 6.39 24.18
CA ALA A 247 12.63 5.93 25.51
C ALA A 247 13.93 6.60 25.97
N SER A 248 13.91 7.25 27.13
CA SER A 248 15.09 7.92 27.71
C SER A 248 16.26 6.97 28.01
N SER A 249 15.99 5.68 28.16
CA SER A 249 17.01 4.63 28.32
C SER A 249 17.79 4.33 27.03
N ASN A 250 17.27 4.72 25.87
CA ASN A 250 17.96 4.58 24.61
C ASN A 250 18.95 5.75 24.43
N VAL A 251 20.24 5.47 24.30
CA VAL A 251 21.27 6.50 24.10
C VAL A 251 21.10 7.29 22.78
N SER A 252 20.34 6.76 21.83
CA SER A 252 20.04 7.41 20.54
C SER A 252 18.61 7.97 20.48
N HIS A 253 17.97 8.19 21.63
CA HIS A 253 16.59 8.67 21.70
C HIS A 253 16.42 10.08 21.15
N VAL A 254 15.21 10.35 20.66
CA VAL A 254 14.72 11.70 20.35
C VAL A 254 13.90 12.18 21.54
N PRO A 255 14.17 13.38 22.10
CA PRO A 255 13.50 13.87 23.30
C PRO A 255 12.09 14.40 22.98
N VAL A 256 11.22 13.52 22.48
CA VAL A 256 9.81 13.80 22.20
C VAL A 256 8.99 13.52 23.45
N GLN A 257 8.20 14.50 23.87
CA GLN A 257 7.31 14.42 25.03
C GLN A 257 5.94 15.02 24.70
N SER A 258 4.99 14.87 25.62
CA SER A 258 3.68 15.53 25.46
C SER A 258 3.85 17.04 25.28
N GLY A 259 3.14 17.62 24.31
CA GLY A 259 3.29 19.03 23.93
C GLY A 259 4.42 19.32 22.92
N SER A 260 5.32 18.36 22.65
CA SER A 260 6.30 18.49 21.57
C SER A 260 5.62 18.68 20.21
N SER A 261 6.24 19.46 19.33
CA SER A 261 5.82 19.63 17.95
C SER A 261 6.84 18.98 17.02
N VAL A 262 6.39 18.14 16.09
CA VAL A 262 7.26 17.36 15.20
C VAL A 262 6.87 17.46 13.72
N VAL A 263 7.84 17.31 12.85
CA VAL A 263 7.64 16.81 11.48
C VAL A 263 7.80 15.29 11.53
N LEU A 264 6.76 14.58 11.09
CA LEU A 264 6.76 13.13 10.90
C LEU A 264 7.09 12.83 9.44
N MET A 265 8.05 11.94 9.20
CA MET A 265 8.27 11.36 7.88
C MET A 265 8.14 9.84 7.96
N VAL A 266 7.21 9.30 7.18
CA VAL A 266 6.98 7.86 6.98
C VAL A 266 7.59 7.49 5.64
N ASN A 267 8.76 6.87 5.68
CA ASN A 267 9.57 6.55 4.52
C ASN A 267 9.44 5.07 4.16
N ASN A 268 9.04 4.78 2.93
CA ASN A 268 9.08 3.43 2.34
C ASN A 268 10.53 3.10 1.94
N LEU A 269 11.01 1.93 2.35
CA LEU A 269 12.34 1.45 2.01
C LEU A 269 12.43 0.86 0.59
N GLY A 270 11.29 0.76 -0.11
CA GLY A 270 11.20 0.54 -1.55
C GLY A 270 10.26 -0.60 -1.94
N GLY A 271 10.10 -1.60 -1.07
CA GLY A 271 9.37 -2.84 -1.39
C GLY A 271 7.92 -2.92 -0.93
N LEU A 272 7.39 -1.91 -0.20
CA LEU A 272 6.00 -1.96 0.29
C LEU A 272 5.01 -1.27 -0.63
N SER A 273 3.76 -1.75 -0.61
CA SER A 273 2.65 -1.15 -1.33
C SER A 273 2.18 0.17 -0.68
N PHE A 274 1.55 1.04 -1.46
CA PHE A 274 0.92 2.25 -0.92
C PHE A 274 -0.18 1.96 0.11
N LEU A 275 -0.83 0.79 0.01
CA LEU A 275 -1.82 0.33 0.99
C LEU A 275 -1.16 0.18 2.37
N GLU A 276 -0.04 -0.55 2.44
CA GLU A 276 0.68 -0.79 3.68
C GLU A 276 1.26 0.51 4.26
N VAL A 277 1.86 1.35 3.41
CA VAL A 277 2.40 2.64 3.82
C VAL A 277 1.29 3.55 4.41
N GLY A 278 0.09 3.52 3.84
CA GLY A 278 -1.07 4.25 4.36
C GLY A 278 -1.51 3.77 5.75
N ILE A 279 -1.52 2.46 5.98
CA ILE A 279 -1.84 1.87 7.30
C ILE A 279 -0.80 2.29 8.35
N ILE A 280 0.49 2.21 8.02
CA ILE A 280 1.58 2.63 8.91
C ILE A 280 1.50 4.13 9.22
N ALA A 281 1.20 4.96 8.23
CA ALA A 281 1.06 6.40 8.43
C ALA A 281 -0.08 6.74 9.39
N ASP A 282 -1.25 6.13 9.22
CA ASP A 282 -2.38 6.31 10.15
C ASP A 282 -2.06 5.81 11.56
N ALA A 283 -1.41 4.65 11.69
CA ALA A 283 -0.94 4.15 12.98
C ALA A 283 0.04 5.12 13.66
N ALA A 284 1.02 5.66 12.93
CA ALA A 284 2.00 6.62 13.47
C ALA A 284 1.33 7.93 13.92
N VAL A 285 0.39 8.45 13.12
CA VAL A 285 -0.38 9.65 13.47
C VAL A 285 -1.17 9.42 14.75
N ARG A 286 -1.97 8.35 14.82
CA ARG A 286 -2.80 8.05 16.01
C ARG A 286 -1.94 7.85 17.27
N THR A 287 -0.83 7.12 17.16
CA THR A 287 0.04 6.85 18.31
C THR A 287 0.71 8.12 18.83
N LEU A 288 1.19 9.02 17.95
CA LEU A 288 1.78 10.29 18.37
C LEU A 288 0.74 11.24 18.97
N GLU A 289 -0.45 11.35 18.37
CA GLU A 289 -1.53 12.17 18.91
C GLU A 289 -2.04 11.66 20.26
N GLY A 290 -2.13 10.34 20.43
CA GLY A 290 -2.47 9.71 21.70
C GLY A 290 -1.45 9.99 22.81
N ARG A 291 -0.19 10.29 22.45
CA ARG A 291 0.87 10.75 23.37
C ARG A 291 0.87 12.26 23.60
N GLY A 292 -0.08 12.99 23.02
CA GLY A 292 -0.15 14.45 23.09
C GLY A 292 0.94 15.17 22.29
N VAL A 293 1.53 14.50 21.28
CA VAL A 293 2.51 15.11 20.37
C VAL A 293 1.77 15.81 19.22
N LYS A 294 2.14 17.06 18.93
CA LYS A 294 1.61 17.82 17.79
C LYS A 294 2.38 17.47 16.52
N ILE A 295 1.69 16.97 15.53
CA ILE A 295 2.26 16.70 14.19
C ILE A 295 2.07 17.94 13.33
N ALA A 296 3.13 18.74 13.19
CA ALA A 296 3.14 19.95 12.39
C ALA A 296 3.07 19.62 10.90
N ARG A 297 3.83 18.64 10.41
CA ARG A 297 3.72 18.11 9.04
C ARG A 297 3.86 16.59 9.09
N ALA A 298 3.19 15.91 8.16
CA ALA A 298 3.44 14.50 7.88
C ALA A 298 3.81 14.34 6.41
N LEU A 299 4.96 13.71 6.16
CA LEU A 299 5.47 13.36 4.84
C LEU A 299 5.39 11.85 4.70
N VAL A 300 4.74 11.35 3.65
CA VAL A 300 4.53 9.91 3.45
C VAL A 300 4.92 9.57 2.02
N GLY A 301 5.83 8.61 1.83
CA GLY A 301 6.32 8.23 0.51
C GLY A 301 7.67 7.52 0.55
N THR A 302 8.35 7.43 -0.59
CA THR A 302 9.72 6.92 -0.70
C THR A 302 10.67 8.11 -0.82
N PHE A 303 11.45 8.37 0.24
CA PHE A 303 12.39 9.49 0.29
C PHE A 303 13.84 9.00 0.29
N MET A 304 14.13 7.91 0.99
CA MET A 304 15.42 7.23 1.00
C MET A 304 15.18 5.73 1.03
N SER A 305 15.28 5.08 -0.13
CA SER A 305 15.06 3.64 -0.24
C SER A 305 16.30 2.84 0.18
N ALA A 306 16.15 1.53 0.13
CA ALA A 306 17.22 0.54 0.14
C ALA A 306 16.86 -0.49 -0.94
N LEU A 307 16.99 -0.07 -2.20
CA LEU A 307 16.54 -0.83 -3.37
C LEU A 307 15.05 -1.23 -3.22
N GLU A 308 14.75 -2.53 -3.27
CA GLU A 308 13.42 -3.14 -3.16
C GLU A 308 13.08 -3.62 -1.75
N MET A 309 13.82 -3.19 -0.72
CA MET A 309 13.62 -3.66 0.65
C MET A 309 12.17 -3.43 1.12
N PRO A 310 11.40 -4.49 1.45
CA PRO A 310 10.05 -4.33 1.96
C PRO A 310 10.12 -3.93 3.43
N GLY A 311 10.06 -2.64 3.69
CA GLY A 311 10.07 -2.09 5.02
C GLY A 311 9.72 -0.61 5.03
N ILE A 312 9.65 -0.05 6.24
CA ILE A 312 9.42 1.37 6.48
C ILE A 312 10.48 1.94 7.41
N SER A 313 10.60 3.26 7.44
CA SER A 313 11.24 3.98 8.53
C SER A 313 10.40 5.16 8.95
N LEU A 314 10.43 5.45 10.25
CA LEU A 314 9.81 6.62 10.84
C LEU A 314 10.91 7.59 11.25
N THR A 315 10.82 8.84 10.78
CA THR A 315 11.67 9.94 11.21
C THR A 315 10.82 10.95 11.98
N LEU A 316 11.31 11.35 13.16
CA LEU A 316 10.77 12.45 13.94
C LEU A 316 11.80 13.57 13.98
N LEU A 317 11.42 14.76 13.52
CA LEU A 317 12.20 15.99 13.69
C LEU A 317 11.43 16.92 14.62
N LEU A 318 12.02 17.27 15.76
CA LEU A 318 11.46 18.31 16.64
C LEU A 318 11.52 19.66 15.93
N VAL A 319 10.41 20.40 15.94
CA VAL A 319 10.30 21.68 15.24
C VAL A 319 9.67 22.76 16.09
N ASP A 320 10.20 23.96 15.92
CA ASP A 320 9.58 25.23 16.26
C ASP A 320 9.08 25.94 14.98
N GLU A 321 8.44 27.11 15.14
CA GLU A 321 7.92 27.88 14.01
C GLU A 321 9.02 28.35 13.02
N PRO A 322 10.21 28.85 13.46
CA PRO A 322 11.32 29.16 12.56
C PRO A 322 11.78 27.98 11.71
N LEU A 323 11.97 26.79 12.30
CA LEU A 323 12.39 25.60 11.56
C LEU A 323 11.29 25.12 10.62
N LEU A 324 10.02 25.18 11.06
CA LEU A 324 8.88 24.81 10.23
C LEU A 324 8.78 25.66 8.95
N LYS A 325 9.07 26.96 9.03
CA LYS A 325 9.14 27.84 7.83
C LYS A 325 10.20 27.39 6.83
N LEU A 326 11.32 26.84 7.26
CA LEU A 326 12.36 26.30 6.37
C LEU A 326 11.91 25.00 5.69
N ILE A 327 11.20 24.14 6.42
CA ILE A 327 10.57 22.94 5.87
C ILE A 327 9.51 23.32 4.81
N ASP A 328 8.73 24.36 5.08
CA ASP A 328 7.65 24.84 4.19
C ASP A 328 8.14 25.70 3.01
N ALA A 329 9.40 26.13 3.01
CA ALA A 329 9.96 26.94 1.93
C ALA A 329 9.87 26.19 0.59
N GLU A 330 9.66 26.92 -0.50
CA GLU A 330 9.49 26.31 -1.81
C GLU A 330 10.76 25.62 -2.30
N THR A 331 10.59 24.57 -3.11
CA THR A 331 11.69 23.87 -3.77
C THR A 331 11.28 23.37 -5.14
N THR A 332 12.24 23.29 -6.07
CA THR A 332 12.04 22.69 -7.39
C THR A 332 12.53 21.23 -7.46
N ALA A 333 12.98 20.66 -6.35
CA ALA A 333 13.39 19.26 -6.28
C ALA A 333 12.19 18.33 -6.53
N SER A 334 12.30 17.45 -7.52
CA SER A 334 11.17 16.63 -8.01
C SER A 334 10.70 15.58 -7.00
N ALA A 335 11.59 15.10 -6.12
CA ALA A 335 11.25 14.11 -5.10
C ALA A 335 10.76 14.71 -3.77
N TRP A 336 10.76 16.05 -3.61
CA TRP A 336 10.17 16.67 -2.42
C TRP A 336 8.65 16.71 -2.55
N PRO A 337 7.89 16.19 -1.57
CA PRO A 337 6.45 16.00 -1.73
C PRO A 337 5.72 17.34 -1.61
N ASN A 338 4.74 17.57 -2.48
CA ASN A 338 3.88 18.74 -2.40
C ASN A 338 2.75 18.49 -1.37
N VAL A 339 3.07 18.71 -0.09
CA VAL A 339 2.11 18.55 1.03
C VAL A 339 1.51 19.87 1.47
N ALA A 340 0.27 19.83 1.96
CA ALA A 340 -0.39 21.00 2.51
C ALA A 340 0.33 21.54 3.76
N LYS A 341 0.59 22.85 3.80
CA LYS A 341 1.34 23.56 4.86
C LYS A 341 0.48 23.82 6.11
N VAL A 342 -0.11 22.76 6.65
CA VAL A 342 -1.07 22.81 7.75
C VAL A 342 -0.83 21.66 8.72
N SER A 343 -1.07 21.88 10.01
CA SER A 343 -0.87 20.83 11.04
C SER A 343 -1.78 19.63 10.78
N VAL A 344 -1.27 18.42 10.97
CA VAL A 344 -2.05 17.17 10.89
C VAL A 344 -2.92 17.01 12.13
N THR A 345 -2.42 17.46 13.28
CA THR A 345 -3.12 17.41 14.56
C THR A 345 -4.25 18.41 14.66
N GLY A 346 -5.35 17.98 15.29
CA GLY A 346 -6.54 18.81 15.51
C GLY A 346 -7.49 18.93 14.32
N ARG A 347 -7.27 18.16 13.24
CA ARG A 347 -8.18 18.16 12.09
C ARG A 347 -9.33 17.19 12.23
N LYS A 348 -10.50 17.58 11.71
CA LYS A 348 -11.62 16.67 11.50
C LYS A 348 -11.34 15.78 10.28
N ARG A 349 -11.24 14.46 10.51
CA ARG A 349 -10.92 13.46 9.46
C ARG A 349 -12.15 12.75 8.90
N THR A 350 -13.32 12.96 9.49
CA THR A 350 -14.56 12.29 9.10
C THR A 350 -15.65 13.31 8.75
N ARG A 351 -16.49 12.94 7.80
CA ARG A 351 -17.73 13.65 7.46
C ARG A 351 -18.86 12.65 7.53
N ALA A 352 -19.96 13.01 8.20
CA ALA A 352 -21.14 12.16 8.26
C ALA A 352 -21.76 12.01 6.87
N ALA A 353 -22.18 10.80 6.52
CA ALA A 353 -22.97 10.55 5.32
C ALA A 353 -24.39 11.15 5.50
N PRO A 354 -25.06 11.56 4.41
CA PRO A 354 -26.48 11.88 4.44
C PRO A 354 -27.30 10.68 4.96
N ALA A 355 -28.35 10.94 5.73
CA ALA A 355 -29.27 9.89 6.15
C ALA A 355 -30.02 9.32 4.94
N GLU A 356 -30.10 8.00 4.83
CA GLU A 356 -30.96 7.37 3.84
C GLU A 356 -32.44 7.58 4.21
N PRO A 357 -33.34 7.76 3.22
CA PRO A 357 -34.77 7.81 3.47
C PRO A 357 -35.23 6.52 4.16
N LEU A 358 -35.92 6.65 5.29
CA LEU A 358 -36.56 5.51 5.94
C LEU A 358 -37.56 4.88 4.96
N GLU A 359 -37.31 3.64 4.53
CA GLU A 359 -38.32 2.85 3.84
C GLU A 359 -39.55 2.75 4.76
N ALA A 360 -40.74 3.04 4.20
CA ALA A 360 -41.99 2.92 4.94
C ALA A 360 -42.11 1.51 5.54
N PRO A 361 -42.57 1.36 6.79
CA PRO A 361 -42.72 0.05 7.41
C PRO A 361 -43.78 -0.74 6.64
N ASN A 362 -43.33 -1.65 5.76
CA ASN A 362 -44.20 -2.63 5.15
C ASN A 362 -44.44 -3.74 6.18
N SER A 363 -45.33 -3.44 7.12
CA SER A 363 -45.78 -4.32 8.18
C SER A 363 -46.72 -5.40 7.63
N THR A 364 -46.14 -6.52 7.22
CA THR A 364 -46.78 -7.83 7.38
C THR A 364 -45.71 -8.81 7.84
N VAL A 365 -45.41 -8.80 9.14
CA VAL A 365 -44.64 -9.87 9.78
C VAL A 365 -45.54 -11.11 9.75
N ALA A 366 -45.35 -12.01 8.79
CA ALA A 366 -46.08 -13.26 8.80
C ALA A 366 -45.36 -14.24 9.73
N GLU A 367 -45.94 -14.51 10.90
CA GLU A 367 -45.51 -15.60 11.77
C GLU A 367 -45.94 -16.93 11.15
N GLY A 368 -45.00 -17.86 10.96
CA GLY A 368 -45.34 -19.17 10.39
C GLY A 368 -44.15 -20.11 10.15
N LEU A 369 -44.48 -21.39 9.94
CA LEU A 369 -43.52 -22.47 9.67
C LEU A 369 -42.66 -22.20 8.41
N ALA A 370 -43.22 -21.54 7.41
CA ALA A 370 -42.53 -21.17 6.17
C ALA A 370 -41.42 -20.15 6.41
N LEU A 371 -41.64 -19.16 7.28
CA LEU A 371 -40.63 -18.16 7.63
C LEU A 371 -39.45 -18.80 8.37
N LYS A 372 -39.71 -19.72 9.31
CA LYS A 372 -38.66 -20.49 10.01
C LYS A 372 -37.78 -21.28 9.04
N ARG A 373 -38.38 -21.87 8.00
CA ARG A 373 -37.64 -22.59 6.95
C ARG A 373 -36.76 -21.65 6.13
N VAL A 374 -37.27 -20.48 5.73
CA VAL A 374 -36.48 -19.48 5.00
C VAL A 374 -35.27 -19.03 5.82
N VAL A 375 -35.47 -18.71 7.10
CA VAL A 375 -34.38 -18.33 8.01
C VAL A 375 -33.33 -19.45 8.10
N LEU A 376 -33.77 -20.70 8.30
CA LEU A 376 -32.85 -21.85 8.38
C LEU A 376 -32.05 -22.05 7.07
N VAL A 377 -32.69 -21.89 5.91
CA VAL A 377 -32.01 -21.94 4.60
C VAL A 377 -30.92 -20.87 4.53
N MET A 378 -31.26 -19.62 4.87
CA MET A 378 -30.32 -18.50 4.83
C MET A 378 -29.14 -18.71 5.79
N GLU A 379 -29.40 -19.16 7.02
CA GLU A 379 -28.35 -19.46 8.01
C GLU A 379 -27.41 -20.56 7.51
N ARG A 380 -27.97 -21.63 6.92
CA ARG A 380 -27.18 -22.74 6.40
C ARG A 380 -26.34 -22.32 5.19
N VAL A 381 -26.92 -21.57 4.25
CA VAL A 381 -26.19 -21.01 3.10
C VAL A 381 -25.04 -20.12 3.58
N CYS A 382 -25.28 -19.23 4.55
CA CYS A 382 -24.23 -18.39 5.12
C CYS A 382 -23.10 -19.23 5.74
N THR A 383 -23.45 -20.28 6.47
CA THR A 383 -22.48 -21.20 7.08
C THR A 383 -21.65 -21.93 6.01
N THR A 384 -22.29 -22.41 4.94
CA THR A 384 -21.60 -23.06 3.80
C THR A 384 -20.63 -22.10 3.14
N LEU A 385 -21.04 -20.87 2.83
CA LEU A 385 -20.18 -19.89 2.17
C LEU A 385 -18.98 -19.48 3.03
N LEU A 386 -19.16 -19.35 4.34
CA LEU A 386 -18.06 -19.11 5.29
C LEU A 386 -17.07 -20.27 5.33
N GLY A 387 -17.57 -21.51 5.28
CA GLY A 387 -16.71 -22.71 5.22
C GLY A 387 -15.94 -22.86 3.91
N LEU A 388 -16.43 -22.24 2.83
CA LEU A 388 -15.80 -22.28 1.50
C LEU A 388 -14.82 -21.11 1.25
N GLU A 389 -14.63 -20.18 2.20
CA GLU A 389 -13.87 -18.94 2.01
C GLU A 389 -12.49 -19.19 1.37
N GLU A 390 -11.63 -19.98 2.02
CA GLU A 390 -10.28 -20.21 1.52
C GLU A 390 -10.25 -21.10 0.27
N HIS A 391 -11.19 -22.03 0.14
CA HIS A 391 -11.27 -22.89 -1.05
C HIS A 391 -11.59 -22.05 -2.30
N LEU A 392 -12.57 -21.16 -2.22
CA LEU A 392 -12.94 -20.27 -3.31
C LEU A 392 -11.84 -19.26 -3.61
N ASN A 393 -11.17 -18.71 -2.59
CA ASN A 393 -9.99 -17.85 -2.79
C ASN A 393 -8.85 -18.60 -3.48
N ALA A 394 -8.63 -19.88 -3.15
CA ALA A 394 -7.61 -20.70 -3.79
C ALA A 394 -7.90 -20.95 -5.27
N LEU A 395 -9.15 -21.27 -5.61
CA LEU A 395 -9.59 -21.39 -7.01
C LEU A 395 -9.42 -20.06 -7.76
N ASP A 396 -9.77 -18.95 -7.11
CA ASP A 396 -9.72 -17.63 -7.71
C ASP A 396 -8.28 -17.11 -7.92
N ARG A 397 -7.31 -17.47 -7.06
CA ARG A 397 -5.89 -17.09 -7.25
C ARG A 397 -5.28 -17.60 -8.57
N ALA A 398 -5.84 -18.67 -9.15
CA ALA A 398 -5.36 -19.20 -10.42
C ALA A 398 -5.78 -18.34 -11.63
N ALA A 399 -6.91 -17.62 -11.51
CA ALA A 399 -7.57 -16.97 -12.65
C ALA A 399 -8.02 -15.51 -12.41
N GLY A 400 -7.87 -15.01 -11.19
CA GLY A 400 -8.41 -13.74 -10.70
C GLY A 400 -7.51 -13.11 -9.65
N ASP A 401 -8.11 -12.36 -8.71
CA ASP A 401 -7.43 -11.64 -7.63
C ASP A 401 -7.42 -12.40 -6.29
N GLY A 402 -8.03 -13.59 -6.24
CA GLY A 402 -7.93 -14.49 -5.09
C GLY A 402 -8.84 -14.10 -3.94
N ASP A 403 -9.94 -13.38 -4.21
CA ASP A 403 -10.83 -12.80 -3.21
C ASP A 403 -12.28 -13.29 -3.31
N CYS A 404 -12.61 -14.17 -4.26
CA CYS A 404 -13.98 -14.63 -4.49
C CYS A 404 -14.65 -15.19 -3.22
N GLY A 405 -13.94 -16.01 -2.45
CA GLY A 405 -14.44 -16.56 -1.19
C GLY A 405 -14.61 -15.51 -0.10
N THR A 406 -13.67 -14.57 0.01
CA THR A 406 -13.77 -13.44 0.95
C THR A 406 -14.94 -12.52 0.58
N THR A 407 -15.24 -12.35 -0.71
CA THR A 407 -16.42 -11.64 -1.21
C THR A 407 -17.73 -12.34 -0.83
N HIS A 408 -17.82 -13.66 -0.98
CA HIS A 408 -19.00 -14.43 -0.52
C HIS A 408 -19.12 -14.45 1.01
N SER A 409 -18.01 -14.44 1.73
CA SER A 409 -18.01 -14.40 3.20
C SER A 409 -18.48 -13.06 3.74
N ARG A 410 -18.20 -11.94 3.04
CA ARG A 410 -18.81 -10.64 3.34
C ARG A 410 -20.32 -10.67 3.21
N ALA A 411 -20.85 -11.25 2.12
CA ALA A 411 -22.29 -11.45 1.93
C ALA A 411 -22.90 -12.30 3.05
N ALA A 412 -22.29 -13.45 3.38
CA ALA A 412 -22.76 -14.33 4.44
C ALA A 412 -22.81 -13.64 5.81
N ARG A 413 -21.76 -12.90 6.19
CA ARG A 413 -21.73 -12.13 7.45
C ARG A 413 -22.78 -11.01 7.45
N ALA A 414 -22.99 -10.34 6.33
CA ALA A 414 -24.02 -9.30 6.20
C ALA A 414 -25.43 -9.87 6.38
N ILE A 415 -25.73 -11.01 5.75
CA ILE A 415 -27.02 -11.71 5.89
C ILE A 415 -27.23 -12.18 7.33
N GLN A 416 -26.21 -12.79 7.96
CA GLN A 416 -26.30 -13.17 9.37
C GLN A 416 -26.51 -11.98 10.30
N GLY A 417 -25.90 -10.82 10.00
CA GLY A 417 -26.14 -9.57 10.71
C GLY A 417 -27.60 -9.13 10.58
N TRP A 418 -28.12 -9.09 9.35
CA TRP A 418 -29.50 -8.72 9.07
C TRP A 418 -30.53 -9.63 9.76
N LEU A 419 -30.32 -10.94 9.77
CA LEU A 419 -31.21 -11.89 10.46
C LEU A 419 -31.23 -11.71 11.99
N LYS A 420 -30.18 -11.12 12.58
CA LYS A 420 -30.15 -10.79 14.02
C LYS A 420 -30.93 -9.52 14.35
N GLU A 421 -31.14 -8.62 13.38
CA GLU A 421 -31.90 -7.38 13.58
C GLU A 421 -33.41 -7.64 13.63
N GLY A 422 -33.88 -8.71 12.99
CA GLY A 422 -35.27 -9.12 13.03
C GLY A 422 -35.60 -10.19 11.97
N PRO A 423 -36.83 -10.72 12.00
CA PRO A 423 -37.28 -11.67 10.99
C PRO A 423 -37.28 -11.03 9.60
N PRO A 424 -36.87 -11.76 8.54
CA PRO A 424 -36.93 -11.24 7.18
C PRO A 424 -38.39 -11.14 6.68
N PRO A 425 -38.66 -10.36 5.60
CA PRO A 425 -39.99 -10.27 5.01
C PRO A 425 -40.53 -11.65 4.60
N ALA A 426 -41.81 -11.90 4.88
CA ALA A 426 -42.45 -13.16 4.53
C ALA A 426 -42.79 -13.28 3.04
N SER A 427 -43.00 -12.15 2.35
CA SER A 427 -43.22 -12.14 0.90
C SER A 427 -41.92 -12.47 0.16
N PRO A 428 -41.88 -13.48 -0.71
CA PRO A 428 -40.69 -13.81 -1.49
C PRO A 428 -40.14 -12.62 -2.30
N ALA A 429 -41.02 -11.81 -2.90
CA ALA A 429 -40.59 -10.63 -3.64
C ALA A 429 -39.89 -9.58 -2.74
N GLN A 430 -40.44 -9.33 -1.55
CA GLN A 430 -39.82 -8.41 -0.59
C GLN A 430 -38.52 -8.98 -0.01
N LEU A 431 -38.48 -10.30 0.27
CA LEU A 431 -37.28 -11.00 0.72
C LEU A 431 -36.13 -10.83 -0.29
N LEU A 432 -36.37 -11.15 -1.57
CA LEU A 432 -35.34 -11.01 -2.61
C LEU A 432 -34.93 -9.55 -2.82
N SER A 433 -35.87 -8.60 -2.75
CA SER A 433 -35.57 -7.16 -2.87
C SER A 433 -34.68 -6.67 -1.72
N ARG A 434 -34.99 -7.05 -0.47
CA ARG A 434 -34.19 -6.67 0.71
C ARG A 434 -32.82 -7.35 0.70
N LEU A 435 -32.76 -8.61 0.29
CA LEU A 435 -31.49 -9.32 0.13
C LEU A 435 -30.62 -8.65 -0.94
N SER A 436 -31.21 -8.25 -2.06
CA SER A 436 -30.50 -7.50 -3.11
C SER A 436 -29.87 -6.22 -2.58
N LEU A 437 -30.63 -5.39 -1.87
CA LEU A 437 -30.12 -4.13 -1.29
C LEU A 437 -28.95 -4.41 -0.33
N LEU A 438 -29.10 -5.40 0.54
CA LEU A 438 -28.05 -5.80 1.48
C LEU A 438 -26.77 -6.23 0.77
N LEU A 439 -26.88 -7.05 -0.29
CA LEU A 439 -25.71 -7.50 -1.06
C LEU A 439 -25.05 -6.35 -1.83
N LEU A 440 -25.84 -5.46 -2.43
CA LEU A 440 -25.32 -4.27 -3.12
C LEU A 440 -24.55 -3.35 -2.16
N GLU A 441 -24.99 -3.24 -0.90
CA GLU A 441 -24.34 -2.40 0.10
C GLU A 441 -23.10 -3.07 0.72
N LYS A 442 -23.16 -4.38 1.02
CA LYS A 442 -22.17 -5.04 1.89
C LYS A 442 -21.23 -6.02 1.20
N MET A 443 -21.60 -6.60 0.06
CA MET A 443 -20.78 -7.62 -0.62
C MET A 443 -19.63 -6.99 -1.41
N GLY A 444 -19.94 -5.93 -2.17
CA GLY A 444 -18.99 -5.26 -3.08
C GLY A 444 -18.59 -6.13 -4.28
N GLY A 445 -17.70 -5.58 -5.13
CA GLY A 445 -17.18 -6.27 -6.33
C GLY A 445 -18.23 -6.53 -7.42
N SER A 446 -17.83 -7.20 -8.48
CA SER A 446 -18.74 -7.62 -9.57
C SER A 446 -19.78 -8.64 -9.08
N SER A 447 -19.40 -9.56 -8.18
CA SER A 447 -20.32 -10.54 -7.61
C SER A 447 -21.48 -9.88 -6.85
N GLY A 448 -21.22 -8.86 -6.03
CA GLY A 448 -22.28 -8.11 -5.34
C GLY A 448 -23.25 -7.44 -6.30
N ALA A 449 -22.75 -6.85 -7.38
CA ALA A 449 -23.59 -6.27 -8.44
C ALA A 449 -24.41 -7.34 -9.19
N LEU A 450 -23.81 -8.48 -9.52
CA LEU A 450 -24.47 -9.57 -10.26
C LEU A 450 -25.55 -10.25 -9.43
N TYR A 451 -25.29 -10.59 -8.17
CA TYR A 451 -26.30 -11.12 -7.27
C TYR A 451 -27.41 -10.10 -6.99
N GLY A 452 -27.05 -8.82 -6.79
CA GLY A 452 -28.05 -7.75 -6.64
C GLY A 452 -28.96 -7.62 -7.86
N LEU A 453 -28.40 -7.62 -9.07
CA LEU A 453 -29.17 -7.60 -10.32
C LEU A 453 -30.08 -8.82 -10.44
N PHE A 454 -29.54 -10.02 -10.19
CA PHE A 454 -30.30 -11.27 -10.22
C PHE A 454 -31.50 -11.21 -9.27
N LEU A 455 -31.27 -10.88 -8.00
CA LEU A 455 -32.30 -10.85 -6.97
C LEU A 455 -33.34 -9.74 -7.21
N THR A 456 -32.90 -8.56 -7.65
CA THR A 456 -33.79 -7.44 -8.00
C THR A 456 -34.76 -7.82 -9.12
N ALA A 457 -34.26 -8.49 -10.17
CA ALA A 457 -35.07 -8.92 -11.30
C ALA A 457 -35.96 -10.12 -10.93
N ALA A 458 -35.42 -11.11 -10.21
CA ALA A 458 -36.16 -12.28 -9.72
C ALA A 458 -37.30 -11.90 -8.76
N ALA A 459 -37.21 -10.78 -8.05
CA ALA A 459 -38.29 -10.28 -7.21
C ALA A 459 -39.55 -9.88 -8.01
N GLN A 460 -39.43 -9.47 -9.27
CA GLN A 460 -40.58 -8.90 -10.01
C GLN A 460 -41.68 -9.92 -10.31
N PRO A 461 -41.39 -11.12 -10.86
CA PRO A 461 -42.43 -12.13 -11.12
C PRO A 461 -43.15 -12.59 -9.84
N LEU A 462 -42.44 -12.55 -8.70
CA LEU A 462 -42.94 -13.01 -7.41
C LEU A 462 -43.86 -12.01 -6.68
N LYS A 463 -44.02 -10.79 -7.21
CA LYS A 463 -44.95 -9.79 -6.63
C LYS A 463 -46.41 -10.22 -6.75
N ALA A 464 -46.75 -10.94 -7.83
CA ALA A 464 -48.14 -11.31 -8.14
C ALA A 464 -48.49 -12.73 -7.68
N LYS A 465 -47.55 -13.68 -7.79
CA LYS A 465 -47.75 -15.12 -7.49
C LYS A 465 -46.48 -15.72 -6.90
N THR A 466 -46.63 -16.79 -6.14
CA THR A 466 -45.50 -17.51 -5.50
C THR A 466 -45.54 -19.02 -5.78
N ASP A 467 -46.21 -19.43 -6.86
CA ASP A 467 -46.27 -20.82 -7.32
C ASP A 467 -45.00 -21.23 -8.08
N LEU A 468 -44.86 -22.53 -8.39
CA LEU A 468 -43.67 -23.06 -9.08
C LEU A 468 -43.41 -22.36 -10.44
N PRO A 469 -44.42 -22.07 -11.29
CA PRO A 469 -44.23 -21.29 -12.50
C PRO A 469 -43.67 -19.88 -12.24
N ALA A 470 -44.12 -19.19 -11.19
CA ALA A 470 -43.60 -17.87 -10.83
C ALA A 470 -42.12 -17.91 -10.38
N TRP A 471 -41.71 -18.96 -9.65
CA TRP A 471 -40.29 -19.18 -9.30
C TRP A 471 -39.42 -19.51 -10.50
N SER A 472 -39.94 -20.26 -11.48
CA SER A 472 -39.27 -20.50 -12.76
C SER A 472 -39.07 -19.18 -13.52
N ALA A 473 -40.13 -18.33 -13.60
CA ALA A 473 -40.04 -17.01 -14.22
C ALA A 473 -39.10 -16.05 -13.46
N ALA A 474 -39.00 -16.16 -12.14
CA ALA A 474 -38.05 -15.40 -11.33
C ALA A 474 -36.59 -15.76 -11.67
N MET A 475 -36.31 -17.05 -11.86
CA MET A 475 -34.99 -17.52 -12.32
C MET A 475 -34.65 -16.95 -13.70
N ASP A 476 -35.59 -16.98 -14.64
CA ASP A 476 -35.43 -16.41 -15.99
C ASP A 476 -35.10 -14.92 -15.93
N ALA A 477 -35.89 -14.14 -15.19
CA ALA A 477 -35.69 -12.70 -15.05
C ALA A 477 -34.32 -12.36 -14.42
N GLY A 478 -33.89 -13.14 -13.43
CA GLY A 478 -32.58 -12.98 -12.81
C GLY A 478 -31.42 -13.27 -13.78
N LEU A 479 -31.51 -14.37 -14.52
CA LEU A 479 -30.53 -14.75 -15.55
C LEU A 479 -30.43 -13.69 -16.65
N GLU A 480 -31.56 -13.25 -17.20
CA GLU A 480 -31.61 -12.21 -18.23
C GLU A 480 -30.97 -10.90 -17.77
N ALA A 481 -31.21 -10.49 -16.51
CA ALA A 481 -30.61 -9.30 -15.94
C ALA A 481 -29.09 -9.44 -15.81
N MET A 482 -28.61 -10.57 -15.30
CA MET A 482 -27.17 -10.86 -15.20
C MET A 482 -26.51 -10.87 -16.57
N GLN A 483 -27.10 -11.51 -17.59
CA GLN A 483 -26.56 -11.55 -18.95
C GLN A 483 -26.54 -10.17 -19.60
N LYS A 484 -27.64 -9.41 -19.47
CA LYS A 484 -27.78 -8.08 -20.08
C LYS A 484 -26.69 -7.10 -19.62
N TYR A 485 -26.42 -7.06 -18.32
CA TYR A 485 -25.52 -6.09 -17.70
C TYR A 485 -24.12 -6.65 -17.46
N GLY A 486 -23.99 -7.94 -17.10
CA GLY A 486 -22.72 -8.63 -16.92
C GLY A 486 -22.05 -9.05 -18.22
N LYS A 487 -22.78 -9.05 -19.35
CA LYS A 487 -22.32 -9.40 -20.70
C LYS A 487 -21.81 -10.83 -20.88
N ALA A 488 -21.78 -11.64 -19.83
CA ALA A 488 -21.47 -13.05 -19.91
C ALA A 488 -22.63 -13.87 -20.49
N ALA A 489 -22.29 -14.96 -21.17
CA ALA A 489 -23.16 -16.01 -21.66
C ALA A 489 -22.80 -17.36 -21.03
N PRO A 490 -23.71 -18.34 -21.04
CA PRO A 490 -23.36 -19.73 -20.71
C PRO A 490 -22.23 -20.21 -21.63
N GLY A 491 -21.19 -20.79 -21.05
CA GLY A 491 -19.94 -21.15 -21.70
C GLY A 491 -18.78 -20.20 -21.38
N ASP A 492 -19.04 -19.01 -20.85
CA ASP A 492 -18.00 -17.99 -20.60
C ASP A 492 -17.19 -18.22 -19.32
N ARG A 493 -17.40 -19.35 -18.62
CA ARG A 493 -16.70 -19.75 -17.41
C ARG A 493 -16.93 -18.77 -16.25
N THR A 494 -18.18 -18.67 -15.79
CA THR A 494 -18.59 -17.80 -14.69
C THR A 494 -19.67 -18.47 -13.83
N MET A 495 -20.09 -17.78 -12.75
CA MET A 495 -21.27 -18.17 -11.96
C MET A 495 -22.55 -18.37 -12.79
N LEU A 496 -22.63 -17.76 -13.98
CA LEU A 496 -23.76 -17.91 -14.88
C LEU A 496 -23.89 -19.35 -15.40
N ASP A 497 -22.80 -20.11 -15.54
CA ASP A 497 -22.86 -21.49 -16.05
C ASP A 497 -23.71 -22.39 -15.15
N SER A 498 -23.44 -22.33 -13.84
CA SER A 498 -24.22 -23.07 -12.84
C SER A 498 -25.64 -22.54 -12.69
N LEU A 499 -25.85 -21.23 -12.69
CA LEU A 499 -27.19 -20.65 -12.61
C LEU A 499 -28.02 -20.99 -13.84
N TRP A 500 -27.45 -20.88 -15.04
CA TRP A 500 -28.14 -21.17 -16.29
C TRP A 500 -28.49 -22.66 -16.38
N ALA A 501 -27.55 -23.55 -16.06
CA ALA A 501 -27.81 -25.00 -16.05
C ALA A 501 -28.93 -25.38 -15.07
N ALA A 502 -28.99 -24.77 -13.88
CA ALA A 502 -30.13 -24.92 -12.98
C ALA A 502 -31.42 -24.36 -13.60
N GLY A 503 -31.38 -23.15 -14.15
CA GLY A 503 -32.53 -22.47 -14.73
C GLY A 503 -33.19 -23.25 -15.86
N GLN A 504 -32.41 -23.96 -16.68
CA GLN A 504 -32.91 -24.84 -17.73
C GLN A 504 -33.74 -26.00 -17.17
N GLU A 505 -33.33 -26.60 -16.05
CA GLU A 505 -34.10 -27.67 -15.40
C GLU A 505 -35.34 -27.14 -14.68
N LEU A 506 -35.23 -25.96 -14.07
CA LEU A 506 -36.35 -25.29 -13.39
C LEU A 506 -37.46 -24.85 -14.36
N GLN A 507 -37.27 -24.90 -15.68
CA GLN A 507 -38.36 -24.73 -16.65
C GLN A 507 -39.46 -25.78 -16.48
N ALA A 508 -39.14 -26.98 -16.00
CA ALA A 508 -40.11 -28.05 -15.78
C ALA A 508 -41.20 -27.67 -14.77
N TRP A 509 -40.96 -26.69 -13.88
CA TRP A 509 -41.95 -26.15 -12.96
C TRP A 509 -43.12 -25.41 -13.64
N LYS A 510 -42.99 -25.05 -14.92
CA LYS A 510 -44.08 -24.47 -15.71
C LYS A 510 -45.14 -25.53 -16.09
N ASN A 511 -44.82 -26.82 -15.98
CA ASN A 511 -45.74 -27.91 -16.32
C ASN A 511 -46.71 -28.23 -15.17
N PRO A 512 -48.00 -28.48 -15.45
CA PRO A 512 -48.95 -28.94 -14.43
C PRO A 512 -48.50 -30.24 -13.77
N GLY A 513 -48.52 -30.30 -12.43
CA GLY A 513 -48.16 -31.50 -11.67
C GLY A 513 -46.65 -31.72 -11.47
N ALA A 514 -45.80 -30.75 -11.80
CA ALA A 514 -44.36 -30.83 -11.56
C ALA A 514 -44.04 -31.08 -10.07
N ASN A 515 -43.19 -32.08 -9.79
CA ASN A 515 -42.74 -32.37 -8.44
C ASN A 515 -41.58 -31.44 -8.03
N LEU A 516 -41.78 -30.65 -6.98
CA LEU A 516 -40.80 -29.68 -6.48
C LEU A 516 -39.41 -30.30 -6.28
N PHE A 517 -39.32 -31.41 -5.53
CA PHE A 517 -38.05 -32.00 -5.14
C PHE A 517 -37.34 -32.72 -6.27
N GLN A 518 -38.07 -33.40 -7.16
CA GLN A 518 -37.46 -34.07 -8.31
C GLN A 518 -36.83 -33.04 -9.26
N VAL A 519 -37.56 -31.97 -9.57
CA VAL A 519 -37.06 -30.90 -10.45
C VAL A 519 -35.89 -30.15 -9.79
N LEU A 520 -36.01 -29.80 -8.51
CA LEU A 520 -34.93 -29.10 -7.78
C LEU A 520 -33.67 -29.97 -7.65
N THR A 521 -33.82 -31.27 -7.39
CA THR A 521 -32.68 -32.21 -7.33
C THR A 521 -31.94 -32.24 -8.66
N LYS A 522 -32.67 -32.31 -9.77
CA LYS A 522 -32.08 -32.28 -11.11
C LYS A 522 -31.39 -30.95 -11.40
N ALA A 523 -32.00 -29.82 -11.03
CA ALA A 523 -31.41 -28.49 -11.18
C ALA A 523 -30.09 -28.34 -10.42
N VAL A 524 -30.02 -28.82 -9.17
CA VAL A 524 -28.78 -28.82 -8.37
C VAL A 524 -27.70 -29.70 -9.00
N GLN A 525 -28.05 -30.91 -9.44
CA GLN A 525 -27.10 -31.81 -10.12
C GLN A 525 -26.56 -31.17 -11.40
N SER A 526 -27.40 -30.52 -12.21
CA SER A 526 -26.98 -29.81 -13.41
C SER A 526 -26.09 -28.61 -13.10
N ALA A 527 -26.38 -27.85 -12.02
CA ALA A 527 -25.54 -26.74 -11.59
C ALA A 527 -24.13 -27.16 -11.14
N GLU A 528 -24.03 -28.28 -10.40
CA GLU A 528 -22.74 -28.84 -9.98
C GLU A 528 -21.94 -29.41 -11.15
N ALA A 529 -22.61 -30.13 -12.06
CA ALA A 529 -21.98 -30.61 -13.27
C ALA A 529 -21.46 -29.46 -14.13
N ALA A 530 -22.24 -28.38 -14.27
CA ALA A 530 -21.83 -27.15 -14.96
C ALA A 530 -20.66 -26.47 -14.25
N ALA A 531 -20.69 -26.34 -12.92
CA ALA A 531 -19.57 -25.80 -12.14
C ALA A 531 -18.29 -26.58 -12.43
N GLN A 532 -18.35 -27.91 -12.40
CA GLN A 532 -17.19 -28.74 -12.69
C GLN A 532 -16.75 -28.67 -14.15
N ALA A 533 -17.67 -28.48 -15.09
CA ALA A 533 -17.37 -28.34 -16.53
C ALA A 533 -16.61 -27.05 -16.86
N THR A 534 -16.77 -25.99 -16.06
CA THR A 534 -16.06 -24.70 -16.27
C THR A 534 -14.54 -24.84 -16.34
N LYS A 535 -13.96 -25.86 -15.70
CA LYS A 535 -12.51 -26.13 -15.79
C LYS A 535 -12.01 -26.46 -17.20
N ASN A 536 -12.92 -26.84 -18.09
CA ASN A 536 -12.63 -27.16 -19.49
C ASN A 536 -13.13 -26.09 -20.46
N MET A 537 -13.67 -24.98 -19.96
CA MET A 537 -14.21 -23.88 -20.77
C MET A 537 -13.16 -22.80 -21.02
N GLU A 538 -13.25 -22.18 -22.19
CA GLU A 538 -12.54 -20.94 -22.48
C GLU A 538 -13.27 -19.77 -21.80
N ALA A 539 -12.53 -18.94 -21.06
CA ALA A 539 -13.13 -17.84 -20.33
C ALA A 539 -13.49 -16.69 -21.29
N GLY A 540 -14.78 -16.47 -21.52
CA GLY A 540 -15.29 -15.36 -22.32
C GLY A 540 -15.52 -14.07 -21.53
N ALA A 541 -15.60 -14.16 -20.20
CA ALA A 541 -15.88 -13.03 -19.31
C ALA A 541 -15.09 -13.09 -18.00
N GLY A 542 -15.15 -12.00 -17.22
CA GLY A 542 -14.46 -11.88 -15.93
C GLY A 542 -12.94 -11.73 -16.06
N ARG A 543 -12.21 -11.81 -14.94
CA ARG A 543 -10.73 -11.71 -14.96
C ARG A 543 -10.06 -12.89 -15.66
N ALA A 544 -10.72 -14.05 -15.67
CA ALA A 544 -10.22 -15.26 -16.31
C ALA A 544 -10.06 -15.11 -17.83
N SER A 545 -10.81 -14.22 -18.49
CA SER A 545 -10.73 -14.00 -19.94
C SER A 545 -9.41 -13.37 -20.40
N TYR A 546 -8.58 -12.85 -19.48
CA TYR A 546 -7.25 -12.31 -19.79
C TYR A 546 -6.14 -13.37 -19.74
N ILE A 547 -6.46 -14.60 -19.35
CA ILE A 547 -5.50 -15.67 -19.08
C ILE A 547 -5.65 -16.74 -20.15
N SER A 548 -4.54 -17.32 -20.58
CA SER A 548 -4.55 -18.46 -21.51
C SER A 548 -5.32 -19.64 -20.90
N SER A 549 -6.26 -20.20 -21.66
CA SER A 549 -7.07 -21.37 -21.27
C SER A 549 -6.24 -22.56 -20.80
N ALA A 550 -5.01 -22.74 -21.31
CA ALA A 550 -4.08 -23.79 -20.87
C ALA A 550 -3.66 -23.68 -19.39
N LYS A 551 -3.86 -22.52 -18.74
CA LYS A 551 -3.57 -22.30 -17.32
C LYS A 551 -4.80 -22.40 -16.42
N LEU A 552 -5.97 -22.66 -16.99
CA LEU A 552 -7.25 -22.58 -16.31
C LEU A 552 -7.84 -23.98 -16.07
N ASP A 553 -7.13 -24.85 -15.36
CA ASP A 553 -7.46 -26.28 -15.18
C ASP A 553 -8.37 -26.61 -13.98
N GLN A 554 -8.71 -25.58 -13.18
CA GLN A 554 -9.63 -25.68 -12.04
C GLN A 554 -11.02 -25.12 -12.36
N PRO A 555 -12.07 -25.51 -11.64
CA PRO A 555 -13.40 -24.91 -11.75
C PRO A 555 -13.43 -23.41 -11.46
N ASP A 556 -14.37 -22.69 -12.06
CA ASP A 556 -14.67 -21.30 -11.76
C ASP A 556 -15.19 -21.16 -10.31
N PRO A 557 -14.59 -20.29 -9.48
CA PRO A 557 -15.02 -20.12 -8.09
C PRO A 557 -16.46 -19.60 -7.98
N GLY A 558 -16.92 -18.76 -8.93
CA GLY A 558 -18.29 -18.26 -8.93
C GLY A 558 -19.32 -19.36 -9.19
N ALA A 559 -19.04 -20.23 -10.15
CA ALA A 559 -19.88 -21.39 -10.48
C ALA A 559 -19.94 -22.39 -9.31
N VAL A 560 -18.79 -22.67 -8.68
CA VAL A 560 -18.72 -23.51 -7.47
C VAL A 560 -19.54 -22.92 -6.32
N ALA A 561 -19.44 -21.60 -6.09
CA ALA A 561 -20.22 -20.93 -5.04
C ALA A 561 -21.74 -21.03 -5.30
N VAL A 562 -22.20 -20.80 -6.53
CA VAL A 562 -23.61 -20.97 -6.92
C VAL A 562 -24.08 -22.40 -6.69
N ALA A 563 -23.32 -23.39 -7.15
CA ALA A 563 -23.67 -24.79 -7.00
C ALA A 563 -23.81 -25.17 -5.51
N ALA A 564 -22.89 -24.69 -4.67
CA ALA A 564 -22.95 -24.90 -3.22
C ALA A 564 -24.17 -24.24 -2.57
N ILE A 565 -24.56 -23.04 -3.00
CA ILE A 565 -25.77 -22.35 -2.53
C ILE A 565 -27.01 -23.20 -2.87
N LEU A 566 -27.16 -23.62 -4.13
CA LEU A 566 -28.31 -24.41 -4.58
C LEU A 566 -28.37 -25.78 -3.89
N ARG A 567 -27.23 -26.46 -3.73
CA ARG A 567 -27.11 -27.71 -2.97
C ARG A 567 -27.59 -27.55 -1.54
N THR A 568 -27.13 -26.49 -0.87
CA THR A 568 -27.50 -26.21 0.52
C THR A 568 -29.01 -25.95 0.65
N ILE A 569 -29.62 -25.22 -0.30
CA ILE A 569 -31.06 -24.98 -0.31
C ILE A 569 -31.83 -26.31 -0.41
N LEU A 570 -31.45 -27.19 -1.34
CA LEU A 570 -32.09 -28.50 -1.53
C LEU A 570 -32.01 -29.37 -0.26
N GLU A 571 -30.82 -29.48 0.34
CA GLU A 571 -30.60 -30.30 1.54
C GLU A 571 -31.47 -29.84 2.71
N VAL A 572 -31.55 -28.52 2.95
CA VAL A 572 -32.39 -27.97 4.02
C VAL A 572 -33.86 -28.25 3.75
N LEU A 573 -34.33 -28.07 2.51
CA LEU A 573 -35.72 -28.35 2.15
C LEU A 573 -36.08 -29.84 2.30
N GLN A 574 -35.17 -30.75 1.94
CA GLN A 574 -35.38 -32.20 2.10
C GLN A 574 -35.39 -32.62 3.57
N SER A 575 -34.50 -32.07 4.40
CA SER A 575 -34.40 -32.40 5.83
C SER A 575 -35.64 -32.02 6.66
N GLN A 576 -36.47 -31.12 6.13
CA GLN A 576 -37.66 -30.58 6.81
C GLN A 576 -38.98 -31.28 6.40
N GLY A 577 -38.91 -32.35 5.59
CA GLY A 577 -40.03 -33.25 5.26
C GLY A 577 -41.27 -32.56 4.71
N VAL A 578 -41.19 -32.05 3.47
CA VAL A 578 -42.38 -31.62 2.69
C VAL A 578 -42.65 -32.62 1.58
#